data_AF-A0A920IBX9-F1
#
_entry.id   AF-A0A920IBX9-F1
#
_cell.length_a   1.000
_cell.length_b   1.000
_cell.length_c   1.000
_cell.angle_alpha   90.00
_cell.angle_beta   90.00
_cell.angle_gamma   90.00
#
_symmetry.space_group_name_H-M   'P 1'
#
loop_
_entity.id
_entity.type
_entity.pdbx_description
1 polymer ?
#
loop_
_entity_poly.entity_id
_entity_poly.type
_entity_poly.pdbx_seq_one_letter_code
_entity_poly.pdbx_strand_id
1 'polypeptide(L)' 'MKKPKGKYDCIIVAVAHKEFLKMKGEDILNLINNDTYIIDIKGIWYKKISSKLKNYWCL' A
#
# COMPACT_ATOMS: atom_id res chain seq x y z
N MET A 1 1.23 -17.55 5.22
CA MET A 1 0.45 -16.42 5.77
C MET A 1 -0.92 -16.36 5.11
N LYS A 2 -1.97 -15.97 5.84
CA LYS A 2 -3.29 -15.70 5.22
C LYS A 2 -3.19 -14.40 4.43
N LYS A 3 -3.62 -14.38 3.17
CA LYS A 3 -3.67 -13.16 2.36
C LYS A 3 -4.67 -12.18 2.97
N PRO A 4 -4.39 -10.87 2.97
CA PRO A 4 -5.36 -9.86 3.37
C PRO A 4 -6.61 -9.97 2.48
N LYS A 5 -7.78 -9.75 3.08
CA LYS A 5 -9.08 -9.86 2.41
C LYS A 5 -9.90 -8.62 2.71
N GLY A 6 -10.59 -8.12 1.69
CA GLY A 6 -11.43 -6.93 1.80
C GLY A 6 -10.68 -5.65 1.45
N LYS A 7 -11.36 -4.53 1.69
CA LYS A 7 -10.85 -3.18 1.50
C LYS A 7 -10.55 -2.56 2.86
N TYR A 8 -9.51 -1.74 2.92
CA TYR A 8 -9.04 -1.12 4.15
C TYR A 8 -9.09 0.40 4.05
N ASP A 9 -9.54 1.07 5.11
CA ASP A 9 -9.55 2.53 5.17
C ASP A 9 -8.17 3.12 5.51
N CYS A 10 -7.27 2.31 6.07
CA CYS A 10 -5.88 2.68 6.35
C CYS A 10 -4.94 1.48 6.17
N ILE A 11 -3.79 1.70 5.51
CA ILE A 11 -2.72 0.72 5.34
C ILE A 11 -1.39 1.35 5.74
N ILE A 12 -0.68 0.70 6.65
CA ILE A 12 0.64 1.13 7.11
C ILE A 12 1.68 0.07 6.74
N VAL A 13 2.66 0.45 5.92
CA VAL A 13 3.78 -0.42 5.53
C VAL A 13 4.96 -0.13 6.45
N ALA A 14 5.02 -0.85 7.56
CA ALA A 14 6.04 -0.63 8.59
C ALA A 14 7.38 -1.35 8.30
N VAL A 15 7.37 -2.40 7.46
CA VAL A 15 8.53 -3.28 7.22
C VAL A 15 8.64 -3.70 5.76
N ALA A 16 9.87 -3.89 5.26
CA ALA A 16 10.16 -4.18 3.86
C ALA A 16 10.34 -5.69 3.59
N HIS A 17 9.36 -6.52 3.98
CA HIS A 17 9.42 -7.95 3.68
C HIS A 17 9.30 -8.24 2.17
N LYS A 18 9.93 -9.33 1.72
CA LYS A 18 9.97 -9.73 0.29
C LYS A 18 8.58 -9.83 -0.34
N GLU A 19 7.56 -10.21 0.43
CA GLU A 19 6.18 -10.28 -0.06
C GLU A 19 5.63 -8.91 -0.46
N PHE A 20 5.81 -7.88 0.38
CA PHE A 20 5.36 -6.51 0.10
C PHE A 20 6.19 -5.83 -1.00
N LEU A 21 7.48 -6.16 -1.08
CA LEU A 21 8.35 -5.70 -2.18
C LEU A 21 7.88 -6.25 -3.53
N LYS A 22 7.31 -7.46 -3.57
CA LYS A 22 6.83 -8.10 -4.80
C LYS A 22 5.41 -7.71 -5.21
N MET A 23 4.62 -7.10 -4.32
CA MET A 23 3.29 -6.60 -4.67
C MET A 23 3.37 -5.58 -5.79
N LYS A 24 2.52 -5.75 -6.81
CA LYS A 24 2.34 -4.78 -7.89
C LYS A 24 1.41 -3.67 -7.44
N GLY A 25 1.36 -2.58 -8.20
CA GLY A 25 0.46 -1.46 -7.89
C GLY A 25 -1.01 -1.92 -7.83
N GLU A 26 -1.41 -2.81 -8.74
CA GLU A 26 -2.77 -3.34 -8.82
C GLU A 26 -3.15 -4.17 -7.60
N ASP A 27 -2.21 -4.95 -7.06
CA ASP A 27 -2.43 -5.73 -5.83
C ASP A 27 -2.77 -4.80 -4.65
N ILE A 28 -2.10 -3.64 -4.59
CA ILE A 28 -2.30 -2.67 -3.51
C ILE A 28 -3.61 -1.90 -3.74
N LEU A 29 -3.88 -1.45 -4.96
CA LEU A 29 -5.12 -0.76 -5.33
C LEU A 29 -6.36 -1.64 -5.11
N ASN A 30 -6.21 -2.97 -5.25
CA ASN A 30 -7.28 -3.91 -4.93
C ASN A 30 -7.59 -4.01 -3.43
N LEU A 31 -6.74 -3.52 -2.54
CA LEU A 31 -6.96 -3.51 -1.09
C LEU A 31 -7.53 -2.19 -0.55
N ILE A 32 -7.68 -1.17 -1.39
CA ILE A 32 -8.11 0.18 -0.94
C ILE A 32 -9.49 0.58 -1.47
N ASN A 33 -10.09 1.53 -0.76
CA ASN A 33 -11.22 2.36 -1.18
C ASN A 33 -10.70 3.71 -1.70
N ASN A 34 -11.60 4.59 -2.15
CA ASN A 34 -11.23 5.91 -2.70
C ASN A 34 -10.51 6.81 -1.69
N ASP A 35 -10.87 6.72 -0.40
CA ASP A 35 -10.37 7.60 0.66
C ASP A 35 -9.34 6.94 1.57
N THR A 36 -8.83 5.76 1.21
CA THR A 36 -7.86 5.03 2.02
C THR A 36 -6.57 5.82 2.22
N TYR A 37 -6.11 5.88 3.46
CA TYR A 37 -4.78 6.41 3.78
C TYR A 37 -3.72 5.32 3.62
N ILE A 38 -2.66 5.62 2.87
CA ILE A 38 -1.48 4.77 2.81
C ILE A 38 -0.31 5.50 3.44
N ILE A 39 0.30 4.87 4.44
CA ILE A 39 1.48 5.36 5.14
C ILE A 39 2.62 4.37 4.87
N ASP A 40 3.47 4.69 3.90
CA ASP A 40 4.60 3.89 3.50
C ASP A 40 5.88 4.37 4.20
N ILE A 41 6.11 3.86 5.41
CA ILE A 41 7.27 4.24 6.24
C ILE A 41 8.59 3.79 5.60
N LYS A 42 8.55 2.78 4.72
CA LYS A 42 9.74 2.21 4.09
C LYS A 42 9.96 2.67 2.64
N GLY A 43 9.04 3.45 2.07
CA GLY A 43 9.11 3.93 0.70
C GLY A 43 9.09 2.85 -0.37
N ILE A 44 8.71 1.61 -0.03
CA ILE A 44 8.79 0.46 -0.94
C ILE A 44 7.69 0.46 -2.01
N TRP A 45 6.64 1.25 -1.81
CA TRP A 45 5.50 1.40 -2.72
C TRP A 45 5.45 2.76 -3.41
N TYR A 46 6.33 3.70 -3.06
CA TYR A 46 6.31 5.07 -3.60
C TYR A 46 6.23 5.09 -5.13
N LYS A 47 7.20 4.46 -5.81
CA LYS A 47 7.25 4.41 -7.28
C LYS A 47 6.10 3.62 -7.91
N LYS A 48 5.35 2.82 -7.14
CA LYS A 48 4.30 1.93 -7.64
C LYS A 48 2.92 2.60 -7.67
N ILE A 49 2.61 3.41 -6.67
CA ILE A 49 1.23 3.91 -6.46
C ILE A 49 1.12 5.37 -6.02
N SER A 50 2.20 6.09 -5.69
CA SER A 50 2.09 7.44 -5.11
C SER A 50 1.34 8.42 -6.02
N SER A 51 1.56 8.36 -7.33
CA SER A 51 0.89 9.23 -8.31
C SER A 51 -0.59 8.90 -8.54
N LYS A 52 -1.06 7.74 -8.06
CA LYS A 52 -2.44 7.27 -8.26
C LYS A 52 -3.35 7.58 -7.07
N LEU A 53 -2.80 8.09 -5.97
CA LEU A 53 -3.49 8.21 -4.69
C LEU A 53 -3.37 9.61 -4.11
N LYS A 54 -4.49 10.15 -3.62
CA LYS A 54 -4.54 11.45 -2.95
C LYS A 54 -3.98 11.40 -1.53
N ASN A 55 -4.27 10.31 -0.81
CA ASN A 55 -3.95 10.14 0.62
C ASN A 55 -2.73 9.22 0.82
N TYR A 56 -1.64 9.49 0.10
CA TYR A 56 -0.40 8.73 0.19
C TYR A 56 0.69 9.53 0.91
N TRP A 57 1.26 8.94 1.96
CA TRP A 57 2.32 9.52 2.77
C TRP A 57 3.50 8.58 2.80
N CYS A 58 4.70 9.12 2.58
CA CYS A 58 5.95 8.40 2.62
C CYS A 58 6.99 9.26 3.34
N LEU A 59 7.81 8.63 4.18
CA LEU A 59 8.98 9.26 4.79
C LEU A 59 10.18 9.23 3.83
#